data_AF-A0A2I2GB65-F1
#
_entry.id   AF-A0A2I2GB65-F1
#
_cell.length_a   1.000
_cell.length_b   1.000
_cell.length_c   1.000
_cell.angle_alpha   90.00
_cell.angle_beta   90.00
_cell.angle_gamma   90.00
#
_symmetry.space_group_name_H-M   'P 1'
#
loop_
_entity.id
_entity.type
_entity.pdbx_description
1 polymer ?
#
loop_
_entity_poly.entity_id
_entity_poly.type
_entity_poly.pdbx_seq_one_letter_code
_entity_poly.pdbx_strand_id
1 'polypeptide(L)'
;MGSLISSSQAETEEEEWNKRVADLENQISLVRQEAAKSRERRKIQKQYRESQEQFREFQEQFRKIQEQHAYKSRQNRLEAQREIQEQRHPEFLEQHQGIQEQCQELEEQQRELEEQYREIKEHYREIREESREIEEQHQKNREKHQEIMERDREIVERYREITERQREIEENKRREMEKKPRDSSGLVTRSSAPHQSRMQNRPGLGKQFANNGDILADALMVTERFKPEDLERILFPKLHGLDAETVLALPCDKCSMSFEALSAMASYLLQNDCKELPEDQERSREGLVALLKEGKYEEAEKQSEILLSEQESEEHLDENSLPTIPEDLERRRATLVVLLQEGRFEEAERLSEAFASQPMAYE
;
A
#
# COMPACT_ATOMS: atom_id res chain seq x y z
N MET A 1 115.20 -105.28 69.40
CA MET A 1 113.77 -105.49 69.15
C MET A 1 113.00 -104.21 69.46
N GLY A 2 113.03 -103.23 68.55
CA GLY A 2 112.49 -101.89 68.82
C GLY A 2 112.70 -100.93 67.66
N SER A 3 112.26 -101.31 66.45
CA SER A 3 112.38 -100.45 65.26
C SER A 3 111.36 -100.82 64.18
N LEU A 4 110.13 -101.19 64.56
CA LEU A 4 109.05 -101.52 63.62
C LEU A 4 107.70 -100.88 63.98
N ILE A 5 107.63 -100.03 65.00
CA ILE A 5 106.37 -99.38 65.44
C ILE A 5 106.22 -97.94 64.87
N SER A 6 107.29 -97.29 64.38
CA SER A 6 107.20 -95.93 63.82
C SER A 6 106.62 -95.83 62.40
N SER A 7 106.50 -96.93 61.65
CA SER A 7 106.00 -96.86 60.26
C SER A 7 104.46 -96.77 60.20
N SER A 8 103.76 -97.41 61.14
CA SER A 8 102.29 -97.45 61.13
C SER A 8 101.64 -96.14 61.61
N GLN A 9 102.27 -95.39 62.53
CA GLN A 9 101.76 -94.06 62.93
C GLN A 9 102.00 -93.00 61.84
N ALA A 10 103.12 -93.09 61.11
CA ALA A 10 103.41 -92.21 59.99
C ALA A 10 102.40 -92.40 58.84
N GLU A 11 102.00 -93.65 58.54
CA GLU A 11 100.98 -93.95 57.52
C GLU A 11 99.58 -93.40 57.91
N THR A 12 99.18 -93.47 59.18
CA THR A 12 97.89 -92.90 59.63
C THR A 12 97.89 -91.37 59.65
N GLU A 13 99.01 -90.73 60.00
CA GLU A 13 99.14 -89.27 59.94
C GLU A 13 99.19 -88.76 58.50
N GLU A 14 99.79 -89.53 57.59
CA GLU A 14 99.80 -89.24 56.15
C GLU A 14 98.41 -89.40 55.52
N GLU A 15 97.63 -90.42 55.90
CA GLU A 15 96.23 -90.57 55.49
C GLU A 15 95.34 -89.44 56.05
N GLU A 16 95.50 -89.05 57.31
CA GLU A 16 94.77 -87.92 57.89
C GLU A 16 95.16 -86.58 57.26
N TRP A 17 96.45 -86.40 56.94
CA TRP A 17 96.95 -85.22 56.24
C TRP A 17 96.40 -85.16 54.82
N ASN A 18 96.43 -86.26 54.07
CA ASN A 18 95.85 -86.37 52.74
C ASN A 18 94.34 -86.11 52.75
N LYS A 19 93.62 -86.59 53.77
CA LYS A 19 92.19 -86.32 53.95
C LYS A 19 91.92 -84.83 54.24
N ARG A 20 92.73 -84.18 55.08
CA ARG A 20 92.65 -82.74 55.34
C ARG A 20 92.98 -81.91 54.10
N VAL A 21 93.96 -82.31 53.31
CA VAL A 21 94.30 -81.65 52.05
C VAL A 21 93.14 -81.79 51.07
N ALA A 22 92.56 -82.99 50.91
CA ALA A 22 91.39 -83.20 50.05
C ALA A 22 90.16 -82.39 50.51
N ASP A 23 89.92 -82.29 51.83
CA ASP A 23 88.85 -81.45 52.39
C ASP A 23 89.10 -79.95 52.14
N LEU A 24 90.34 -79.48 52.30
CA LEU A 24 90.71 -78.09 51.99
C LEU A 24 90.61 -77.79 50.49
N GLU A 25 91.00 -78.71 49.62
CA GLU A 25 90.83 -78.59 48.17
C GLU A 25 89.35 -78.51 47.78
N ASN A 26 88.49 -79.33 48.41
CA ASN A 26 87.05 -79.27 48.25
C ASN A 26 86.47 -77.92 48.73
N GLN A 27 86.91 -77.42 49.89
CA GLN A 27 86.48 -76.10 50.39
C GLN A 27 86.94 -74.96 49.47
N ILE A 28 88.19 -74.99 48.99
CA ILE A 28 88.70 -74.01 48.02
C ILE A 28 87.92 -74.07 46.71
N SER A 29 87.59 -75.27 46.23
CA SER A 29 86.75 -75.47 45.05
C SER A 29 85.36 -74.85 45.22
N LEU A 30 84.72 -75.10 46.38
CA LEU A 30 83.42 -74.52 46.72
C LEU A 30 83.47 -72.98 46.77
N VAL A 31 84.46 -72.41 47.45
CA VAL A 31 84.66 -70.94 47.51
C VAL A 31 84.91 -70.35 46.14
N ARG A 32 85.69 -71.02 45.27
CA ARG A 32 85.89 -70.59 43.87
C ARG A 32 84.58 -70.62 43.08
N GLN A 33 83.77 -71.66 43.25
CA GLN A 33 82.47 -71.77 42.60
C GLN A 33 81.50 -70.69 43.08
N GLU A 34 81.46 -70.41 44.39
CA GLU A 34 80.65 -69.34 44.97
C GLU A 34 81.12 -67.95 44.53
N ALA A 35 82.43 -67.73 44.46
CA ALA A 35 83.01 -66.50 43.94
C ALA A 35 82.66 -66.30 42.46
N ALA A 36 82.68 -67.37 41.64
CA ALA A 36 82.26 -67.33 40.25
C ALA A 36 80.75 -67.00 40.13
N LYS A 37 79.89 -67.68 40.90
CA LYS A 37 78.45 -67.39 40.98
C LYS A 37 78.19 -65.95 41.45
N SER A 38 78.96 -65.45 42.41
CA SER A 38 78.86 -64.08 42.92
C SER A 38 79.26 -63.04 41.86
N ARG A 39 80.30 -63.31 41.06
CA ARG A 39 80.68 -62.47 39.91
C ARG A 39 79.57 -62.43 38.86
N GLU A 40 78.98 -63.58 38.52
CA GLU A 40 77.86 -63.64 37.58
C GLU A 40 76.63 -62.90 38.11
N ARG A 41 76.28 -63.08 39.40
CA ARG A 41 75.21 -62.29 40.03
C ARG A 41 75.45 -60.78 39.94
N ARG A 42 76.69 -60.31 40.15
CA ARG A 42 77.04 -58.89 40.01
C ARG A 42 76.89 -58.41 38.56
N LYS A 43 77.28 -59.20 37.56
CA LYS A 43 77.09 -58.86 36.14
C LYS A 43 75.61 -58.74 35.80
N ILE A 44 74.80 -59.73 36.18
CA ILE A 44 73.35 -59.72 35.95
C ILE A 44 72.71 -58.52 36.67
N GLN A 45 73.08 -58.24 37.91
CA GLN A 45 72.54 -57.10 38.65
C GLN A 45 72.92 -55.77 38.01
N LYS A 46 74.13 -55.65 37.44
CA LYS A 46 74.55 -54.47 36.69
C LYS A 46 73.71 -54.30 35.42
N GLN A 47 73.55 -55.36 34.63
CA GLN A 47 72.70 -55.36 33.43
C GLN A 47 71.25 -55.02 33.76
N TYR A 48 70.72 -55.55 34.86
CA TYR A 48 69.36 -55.23 35.31
C TYR A 48 69.22 -53.75 35.68
N ARG A 49 70.21 -53.15 36.38
CA ARG A 49 70.21 -51.71 36.67
C ARG A 49 70.28 -50.87 35.41
N GLU A 50 71.17 -51.20 34.48
CA GLU A 50 71.31 -50.52 33.18
C GLU A 50 69.98 -50.60 32.39
N SER A 51 69.33 -51.77 32.38
CA SER A 51 68.02 -51.94 31.73
C SER A 51 66.90 -51.15 32.42
N GLN A 52 66.90 -51.05 33.76
CA GLN A 52 65.93 -50.22 34.48
C GLN A 52 66.12 -48.73 34.20
N GLU A 53 67.36 -48.26 34.07
CA GLU A 53 67.66 -46.88 33.70
C GLU A 53 67.16 -46.58 32.28
N GLN A 54 67.44 -47.45 31.32
CA GLN A 54 66.92 -47.35 29.95
C GLN A 54 65.38 -47.32 29.92
N PHE A 55 64.72 -48.16 30.72
CA PHE A 55 63.27 -48.16 30.81
C PHE A 55 62.71 -46.86 31.39
N ARG A 56 63.37 -46.28 32.41
CA ARG A 56 62.99 -44.95 32.95
C ARG A 56 63.15 -43.86 31.90
N GLU A 57 64.27 -43.82 31.19
CA GLU A 57 64.50 -42.85 30.11
C GLU A 57 63.44 -42.98 29.01
N PHE A 58 63.11 -44.21 28.61
CA PHE A 58 62.03 -44.47 27.66
C PHE A 58 60.68 -43.95 28.16
N GLN A 59 60.33 -44.18 29.44
CA GLN A 59 59.10 -43.66 30.02
C GLN A 59 59.06 -42.12 30.02
N GLU A 60 60.19 -41.46 30.28
CA GLU A 60 60.26 -39.99 30.22
C GLU A 60 60.08 -39.46 28.79
N GLN A 61 60.68 -40.12 27.80
CA GLN A 61 60.49 -39.76 26.39
C GLN A 61 59.02 -39.96 25.97
N PHE A 62 58.40 -41.07 26.37
CA PHE A 62 57.01 -41.34 26.08
C PHE A 62 56.08 -40.28 26.69
N ARG A 63 56.32 -39.89 27.96
CA ARG A 63 55.58 -38.78 28.61
C ARG A 63 55.74 -37.46 27.84
N LYS A 64 56.96 -37.10 27.42
CA LYS A 64 57.19 -35.89 26.62
C LYS A 64 56.44 -35.90 25.30
N ILE A 65 56.38 -37.04 24.61
CA ILE A 65 55.61 -37.20 23.37
C ILE A 65 54.11 -37.02 23.64
N GLN A 66 53.59 -37.60 24.72
CA GLN A 66 52.18 -37.44 25.11
C GLN A 66 51.84 -35.97 25.40
N GLU A 67 52.70 -35.25 26.13
CA GLU A 67 52.53 -33.82 26.41
C GLU A 67 52.56 -32.97 25.13
N GLN A 68 53.49 -33.26 24.22
CA GLN A 68 53.54 -32.58 22.92
C GLN A 68 52.28 -32.84 22.08
N HIS A 69 51.79 -34.08 22.06
CA HIS A 69 50.55 -34.42 21.37
C HIS A 69 49.35 -33.70 21.99
N ALA A 70 49.26 -33.64 23.32
CA ALA A 70 48.21 -32.90 24.03
C ALA A 70 48.27 -31.40 23.74
N TYR A 71 49.46 -30.82 23.69
CA TYR A 71 49.69 -29.41 23.33
C TYR A 71 49.20 -29.13 21.90
N LYS A 72 49.65 -29.92 20.92
CA LYS A 72 49.20 -29.79 19.52
C LYS A 72 47.68 -29.95 19.39
N SER A 73 47.10 -30.93 20.06
CA SER A 73 45.63 -31.12 20.07
C SER A 73 44.88 -29.95 20.70
N ARG A 74 45.47 -29.25 21.69
CA ARG A 74 44.87 -28.03 22.25
C ARG A 74 45.01 -26.86 21.26
N GLN A 75 46.15 -26.72 20.60
CA GLN A 75 46.37 -25.67 19.61
C GLN A 75 45.39 -25.80 18.44
N ASN A 76 45.27 -26.99 17.85
CA ASN A 76 44.33 -27.24 16.74
C ASN A 76 42.88 -26.93 17.13
N ARG A 77 42.47 -27.21 18.39
CA ARG A 77 41.13 -26.85 18.87
C ARG A 77 40.92 -25.34 18.97
N LEU A 78 41.94 -24.59 19.38
CA LEU A 78 41.86 -23.14 19.47
C LEU A 78 41.84 -22.50 18.08
N GLU A 79 42.63 -23.02 17.14
CA GLU A 79 42.62 -22.57 15.75
C GLU A 79 41.26 -22.83 15.09
N ALA A 80 40.69 -24.03 15.26
CA ALA A 80 39.35 -24.35 14.77
C ALA A 80 38.26 -23.43 15.39
N GLN A 81 38.38 -23.06 16.66
CA GLN A 81 37.46 -22.10 17.28
C GLN A 81 37.59 -20.70 16.70
N ARG A 82 38.81 -20.23 16.42
CA ARG A 82 39.02 -18.92 15.78
C ARG A 82 38.45 -18.92 14.37
N GLU A 83 38.70 -19.96 13.59
CA GLU A 83 38.17 -20.08 12.23
C GLU A 83 36.64 -20.04 12.23
N ILE A 84 35.98 -20.75 13.16
CA ILE A 84 34.52 -20.67 13.32
C ILE A 84 34.07 -19.25 13.69
N GLN A 85 34.81 -18.54 14.57
CA GLN A 85 34.47 -17.16 14.93
C GLN A 85 34.65 -16.21 13.74
N GLU A 86 35.75 -16.33 12.99
CA GLU A 86 36.04 -15.52 11.82
C GLU A 86 35.03 -15.75 10.69
N GLN A 87 34.52 -16.97 10.53
CA GLN A 87 33.47 -17.28 9.56
C GLN A 87 32.11 -16.72 9.98
N ARG A 88 31.76 -16.74 11.28
CA ARG A 88 30.44 -16.29 11.75
C ARG A 88 30.33 -14.78 12.00
N HIS A 89 31.45 -14.11 12.27
CA HIS A 89 31.48 -12.68 12.49
C HIS A 89 30.95 -11.83 11.32
N PRO A 90 31.32 -12.09 10.04
CA PRO A 90 30.77 -11.34 8.92
C PRO A 90 29.27 -11.55 8.76
N GLU A 91 28.77 -12.78 8.88
CA GLU A 91 27.32 -13.07 8.84
C GLU A 91 26.57 -12.28 9.92
N PHE A 92 27.13 -12.20 11.14
CA PHE A 92 26.54 -11.40 12.21
C PHE A 92 26.56 -9.89 11.92
N LEU A 93 27.65 -9.38 11.32
CA LEU A 93 27.74 -7.98 10.92
C LEU A 93 26.75 -7.63 9.81
N GLU A 94 26.61 -8.50 8.80
CA GLU A 94 25.62 -8.32 7.73
C GLU A 94 24.20 -8.33 8.28
N GLN A 95 23.87 -9.25 9.18
CA GLN A 95 22.58 -9.26 9.87
C GLN A 95 22.35 -7.97 10.67
N HIS A 96 23.36 -7.49 11.38
CA HIS A 96 23.25 -6.24 12.13
C HIS A 96 23.06 -5.03 11.20
N GLN A 97 23.77 -4.98 10.07
CA GLN A 97 23.60 -3.92 9.06
C GLN A 97 22.20 -3.97 8.45
N GLY A 98 21.71 -5.15 8.08
CA GLY A 98 20.35 -5.31 7.55
C GLY A 98 19.27 -4.87 8.56
N ILE A 99 19.43 -5.21 9.84
CA ILE A 99 18.52 -4.71 10.90
C ILE A 99 18.60 -3.18 11.00
N GLN A 100 19.80 -2.61 10.90
CA GLN A 100 19.97 -1.16 10.99
C GLN A 100 19.32 -0.43 9.80
N GLU A 101 19.45 -0.96 8.58
CA GLU A 101 18.78 -0.43 7.39
C GLU A 101 17.25 -0.50 7.52
N GLN A 102 16.71 -1.64 7.98
CA GLN A 102 15.27 -1.78 8.24
C GLN A 102 14.76 -0.79 9.28
N CYS A 103 15.52 -0.53 10.34
CA CYS A 103 15.16 0.50 11.31
C CYS A 103 15.13 1.91 10.69
N GLN A 104 16.08 2.23 9.82
CA GLN A 104 16.12 3.53 9.12
C GLN A 104 14.93 3.71 8.18
N GLU A 105 14.56 2.66 7.44
CA GLU A 105 13.39 2.66 6.57
C GLU A 105 12.10 2.87 7.37
N LEU A 106 11.94 2.19 8.50
CA LEU A 106 10.79 2.37 9.39
C LEU A 106 10.72 3.80 9.98
N GLU A 107 11.86 4.39 10.33
CA GLU A 107 11.90 5.78 10.79
C GLU A 107 11.51 6.78 9.69
N GLU A 108 11.86 6.50 8.44
CA GLU A 108 11.47 7.33 7.29
C GLU A 108 9.97 7.23 7.01
N GLN A 109 9.41 6.01 6.98
CA GLN A 109 7.97 5.79 6.85
C GLN A 109 7.18 6.47 7.98
N GLN A 110 7.69 6.45 9.21
CA GLN A 110 7.06 7.16 10.32
C GLN A 110 7.07 8.68 10.10
N ARG A 111 8.18 9.26 9.60
CA ARG A 111 8.26 10.70 9.29
C ARG A 111 7.26 11.11 8.21
N GLU A 112 7.13 10.33 7.14
CA GLU A 112 6.16 10.58 6.07
C GLU A 112 4.72 10.54 6.60
N LEU A 113 4.38 9.56 7.44
CA LEU A 113 3.05 9.44 8.04
C LEU A 113 2.74 10.62 8.98
N GLU A 114 3.73 11.12 9.72
CA GLU A 114 3.60 12.32 10.55
C GLU A 114 3.42 13.60 9.74
N GLU A 115 3.97 13.68 8.52
CA GLU A 115 3.76 14.77 7.58
C GLU A 115 2.35 14.74 6.99
N GLN A 116 1.90 13.59 6.48
CA GLN A 116 0.53 13.41 5.99
C GLN A 116 -0.52 13.74 7.08
N TYR A 117 -0.27 13.33 8.33
CA TYR A 117 -1.16 13.67 9.43
C TYR A 117 -1.21 15.18 9.72
N ARG A 118 -0.09 15.90 9.53
CA ARG A 118 -0.06 17.37 9.65
C ARG A 118 -0.86 18.04 8.54
N GLU A 119 -0.70 17.60 7.29
CA GLU A 119 -1.43 18.12 6.13
C GLU A 119 -2.94 17.92 6.30
N ILE A 120 -3.38 16.71 6.66
CA ILE A 120 -4.80 16.42 6.93
C ILE A 120 -5.35 17.36 8.00
N LYS A 121 -4.58 17.59 9.07
CA LYS A 121 -4.99 18.48 10.16
C LYS A 121 -5.08 19.94 9.73
N GLU A 122 -4.25 20.39 8.79
CA GLU A 122 -4.34 21.73 8.20
C GLU A 122 -5.57 21.87 7.31
N HIS A 123 -5.84 20.91 6.43
CA HIS A 123 -7.07 20.89 5.63
C HIS A 123 -8.34 20.89 6.48
N TYR A 124 -8.36 20.14 7.59
CA TYR A 124 -9.50 20.20 8.53
C TYR A 124 -9.68 21.59 9.17
N ARG A 125 -8.60 22.37 9.34
CA ARG A 125 -8.71 23.75 9.82
C ARG A 125 -9.28 24.65 8.75
N GLU A 126 -8.80 24.53 7.51
CA GLU A 126 -9.28 25.30 6.35
C GLU A 126 -10.78 25.08 6.12
N ILE A 127 -11.23 23.83 6.04
CA ILE A 127 -12.65 23.47 5.90
C ILE A 127 -13.51 24.09 7.01
N ARG A 128 -12.98 24.12 8.23
CA ARG A 128 -13.68 24.70 9.39
C ARG A 128 -13.78 26.22 9.29
N GLU A 129 -12.77 26.89 8.75
CA GLU A 129 -12.78 28.34 8.52
C GLU A 129 -13.75 28.69 7.41
N GLU A 130 -13.71 27.99 6.27
CA GLU A 130 -14.68 28.16 5.17
C GLU A 130 -16.12 27.94 5.62
N SER A 131 -16.36 26.90 6.43
CA SER A 131 -17.69 26.62 6.99
C SER A 131 -18.21 27.79 7.84
N ARG A 132 -17.33 28.43 8.63
CA ARG A 132 -17.71 29.63 9.40
C ARG A 132 -18.03 30.80 8.50
N GLU A 133 -17.25 31.03 7.44
CA GLU A 133 -17.51 32.10 6.48
C GLU A 133 -18.86 31.91 5.78
N ILE A 134 -19.19 30.68 5.39
CA ILE A 134 -20.49 30.31 4.80
C ILE A 134 -21.63 30.60 5.80
N GLU A 135 -21.48 30.21 7.07
CA GLU A 135 -22.46 30.50 8.11
C GLU A 135 -22.69 32.01 8.30
N GLU A 136 -21.63 32.81 8.30
CA GLU A 136 -21.70 34.28 8.37
C GLU A 136 -22.41 34.88 7.15
N GLN A 137 -22.12 34.40 5.95
CA GLN A 137 -22.80 34.85 4.73
C GLN A 137 -24.29 34.49 4.75
N HIS A 138 -24.65 33.28 5.19
CA HIS A 138 -26.04 32.89 5.38
C HIS A 138 -26.75 33.78 6.39
N GLN A 139 -26.10 34.15 7.49
CA GLN A 139 -26.66 35.07 8.46
C GLN A 139 -26.93 36.46 7.86
N LYS A 140 -25.97 37.02 7.12
CA LYS A 140 -26.16 38.30 6.39
C LYS A 140 -27.30 38.24 5.38
N ASN A 141 -27.45 37.12 4.67
CA ASN A 141 -28.55 36.94 3.71
C ASN A 141 -29.91 36.83 4.42
N ARG A 142 -29.98 36.16 5.58
CA ARG A 142 -31.21 36.13 6.40
C ARG A 142 -31.62 37.53 6.85
N GLU A 143 -30.68 38.34 7.31
CA GLU A 143 -30.93 39.73 7.73
C GLU A 143 -31.45 40.58 6.56
N LYS A 144 -30.80 40.52 5.38
CA LYS A 144 -31.29 41.20 4.18
C LYS A 144 -32.70 40.78 3.78
N HIS A 145 -33.00 39.47 3.86
CA HIS A 145 -34.33 38.96 3.55
C HIS A 145 -35.39 39.50 4.53
N GLN A 146 -35.06 39.57 5.82
CA GLN A 146 -35.94 40.18 6.83
C GLN A 146 -36.21 41.66 6.50
N GLU A 147 -35.19 42.44 6.15
CA GLU A 147 -35.40 43.83 5.74
C GLU A 147 -36.28 43.98 4.50
N ILE A 148 -36.15 43.09 3.50
CA ILE A 148 -37.02 43.09 2.31
C ILE A 148 -38.47 42.83 2.72
N MET A 149 -38.70 41.82 3.56
CA MET A 149 -40.03 41.48 4.06
C MET A 149 -40.66 42.63 4.85
N GLU A 150 -39.88 43.39 5.61
CA GLU A 150 -40.36 44.59 6.30
C GLU A 150 -40.75 45.70 5.31
N ARG A 151 -39.92 45.98 4.30
CA ARG A 151 -40.23 46.96 3.25
C ARG A 151 -41.49 46.57 2.45
N ASP A 152 -41.67 45.30 2.14
CA ASP A 152 -42.86 44.81 1.45
C ASP A 152 -44.12 45.02 2.29
N ARG A 153 -44.05 44.81 3.62
CA ARG A 153 -45.16 45.13 4.53
C ARG A 153 -45.49 46.62 4.49
N GLU A 154 -44.50 47.50 4.56
CA GLU A 154 -44.71 48.96 4.46
C GLU A 154 -45.37 49.35 3.12
N ILE A 155 -44.94 48.74 2.01
CA ILE A 155 -45.53 48.98 0.69
C ILE A 155 -47.01 48.57 0.68
N VAL A 156 -47.34 47.39 1.21
CA VAL A 156 -48.72 46.90 1.30
C VAL A 156 -49.58 47.84 2.14
N GLU A 157 -49.07 48.34 3.27
CA GLU A 157 -49.77 49.33 4.09
C GLU A 157 -50.04 50.64 3.33
N ARG A 158 -49.04 51.18 2.62
CA ARG A 158 -49.23 52.37 1.77
C ARG A 158 -50.26 52.16 0.67
N TYR A 159 -50.27 50.98 0.03
CA TYR A 159 -51.30 50.66 -0.97
C TYR A 159 -52.70 50.63 -0.38
N ARG A 160 -52.87 50.12 0.85
CA ARG A 160 -54.15 50.17 1.56
C ARG A 160 -54.59 51.61 1.80
N GLU A 161 -53.71 52.48 2.31
CA GLU A 161 -54.01 53.90 2.51
C GLU A 161 -54.43 54.61 1.21
N ILE A 162 -53.71 54.35 0.10
CA ILE A 162 -54.06 54.93 -1.21
C ILE A 162 -55.45 54.46 -1.65
N THR A 163 -55.74 53.17 -1.49
CA THR A 163 -57.04 52.58 -1.86
C THR A 163 -58.17 53.19 -1.03
N GLU A 164 -57.96 53.40 0.26
CA GLU A 164 -58.93 54.08 1.13
C GLU A 164 -59.18 55.53 0.70
N ARG A 165 -58.12 56.31 0.43
CA ARG A 165 -58.25 57.68 -0.09
C ARG A 165 -58.99 57.72 -1.44
N GLN A 166 -58.73 56.78 -2.34
CA GLN A 166 -59.44 56.68 -3.61
C GLN A 166 -60.94 56.46 -3.39
N ARG A 167 -61.30 55.58 -2.44
CA ARG A 167 -62.68 55.30 -2.07
C ARG A 167 -63.38 56.54 -1.50
N GLU A 168 -62.69 57.31 -0.67
CA GLU A 168 -63.19 58.60 -0.15
C GLU A 168 -63.42 59.63 -1.27
N ILE A 169 -62.50 59.74 -2.21
CA ILE A 169 -62.63 60.64 -3.38
C ILE A 169 -63.83 60.23 -4.23
N GLU A 170 -64.00 58.95 -4.53
CA GLU A 170 -65.16 58.44 -5.28
C GLU A 170 -66.48 58.71 -4.57
N GLU A 171 -66.53 58.50 -3.25
CA GLU A 171 -67.71 58.81 -2.45
C GLU A 171 -68.03 60.31 -2.46
N ASN A 172 -67.02 61.17 -2.31
CA ASN A 172 -67.20 62.62 -2.40
C ASN A 172 -67.69 63.04 -3.79
N LYS A 173 -67.13 62.48 -4.86
CA LYS A 173 -67.56 62.72 -6.24
C LYS A 173 -69.01 62.29 -6.47
N ARG A 174 -69.43 61.15 -5.90
CA ARG A 174 -70.84 60.70 -5.94
C ARG A 174 -71.76 61.71 -5.25
N ARG A 175 -71.38 62.19 -4.06
CA ARG A 175 -72.13 63.22 -3.32
C ARG A 175 -72.22 64.55 -4.08
N GLU A 176 -71.20 64.94 -4.83
CA GLU A 176 -71.24 66.14 -5.68
C GLU A 176 -72.15 65.96 -6.91
N MET A 177 -72.10 64.78 -7.56
CA MET A 177 -72.97 64.47 -8.69
C MET A 177 -74.45 64.47 -8.30
N GLU A 178 -74.78 64.01 -7.09
CA GLU A 178 -76.14 64.08 -6.53
C GLU A 178 -76.64 65.51 -6.30
N LYS A 179 -75.73 66.50 -6.17
CA LYS A 179 -76.07 67.91 -5.94
C LYS A 179 -76.25 68.75 -7.22
N LYS A 180 -75.90 68.22 -8.41
CA LYS A 180 -76.08 68.96 -9.69
C LYS A 180 -77.46 68.66 -10.31
N PRO A 181 -78.29 69.68 -10.60
CA PRO A 181 -79.54 69.47 -11.35
C PRO A 181 -79.23 68.96 -12.76
N ARG A 182 -79.94 67.89 -13.14
CA ARG A 182 -79.80 67.17 -14.41
C ARG A 182 -80.28 68.02 -15.58
N ASP A 183 -79.36 68.60 -16.33
CA ASP A 183 -79.58 69.02 -17.72
C ASP A 183 -78.35 68.66 -18.55
N SER A 184 -78.41 67.52 -19.24
CA SER A 184 -77.87 67.29 -20.59
C SER A 184 -77.73 65.79 -20.87
N SER A 185 -78.54 65.35 -21.82
CA SER A 185 -78.51 64.08 -22.54
C SER A 185 -77.45 64.07 -23.63
N GLY A 186 -76.92 62.87 -23.94
CA GLY A 186 -76.09 62.58 -25.12
C GLY A 186 -74.61 62.48 -24.74
N LEU A 187 -73.83 61.48 -25.16
CA LEU A 187 -73.82 60.82 -26.45
C LEU A 187 -73.11 59.45 -26.33
N VAL A 188 -73.55 58.55 -27.19
CA VAL A 188 -73.08 57.18 -27.45
C VAL A 188 -71.71 57.16 -28.15
N THR A 189 -70.82 56.22 -27.79
CA THR A 189 -69.92 55.47 -28.71
C THR A 189 -69.28 54.29 -27.96
N ARG A 190 -69.67 53.03 -28.23
CA ARG A 190 -69.16 52.10 -29.27
C ARG A 190 -67.76 51.51 -28.98
N SER A 191 -67.79 50.23 -28.61
CA SER A 191 -66.95 49.12 -29.09
C SER A 191 -65.42 49.16 -28.90
N SER A 192 -64.93 48.26 -28.03
CA SER A 192 -63.68 47.53 -28.28
C SER A 192 -63.81 46.10 -27.73
N ALA A 193 -63.63 45.13 -28.63
CA ALA A 193 -63.67 43.71 -28.36
C ALA A 193 -62.46 43.26 -27.52
N PRO A 194 -62.57 42.20 -26.71
CA PRO A 194 -61.42 41.62 -26.01
C PRO A 194 -60.51 40.94 -27.04
N HIS A 195 -59.32 41.49 -27.25
CA HIS A 195 -58.22 40.81 -27.94
C HIS A 195 -57.79 39.61 -27.08
N GLN A 196 -58.36 38.43 -27.38
CA GLN A 196 -57.74 37.16 -27.03
C GLN A 196 -56.48 36.98 -27.90
N SER A 197 -55.38 37.62 -27.49
CA SER A 197 -54.05 37.22 -27.91
C SER A 197 -53.72 35.90 -27.22
N ARG A 198 -54.26 34.81 -27.78
CA ARG A 198 -53.76 33.45 -27.56
C ARG A 198 -52.39 33.38 -28.22
N MET A 199 -51.39 33.90 -27.53
CA MET A 199 -49.99 33.54 -27.74
C MET A 199 -49.91 32.03 -27.58
N GLN A 200 -49.95 31.32 -28.71
CA GLN A 200 -49.36 30.00 -28.83
C GLN A 200 -47.84 30.18 -28.69
N ASN A 201 -47.39 30.48 -27.47
CA ASN A 201 -46.09 30.01 -27.05
C ASN A 201 -46.26 28.49 -26.97
N ARG A 202 -45.95 27.79 -28.06
CA ARG A 202 -45.41 26.43 -27.90
C ARG A 202 -44.17 26.65 -27.03
N PRO A 203 -44.15 26.18 -25.77
CA PRO A 203 -42.89 26.10 -25.06
C PRO A 203 -41.99 25.28 -25.98
N GLY A 204 -40.85 25.84 -26.39
CA GLY A 204 -39.85 25.05 -27.08
C GLY A 204 -39.64 23.80 -26.24
N LEU A 205 -39.97 22.64 -26.82
CA LEU A 205 -39.91 21.30 -26.20
C LEU A 205 -38.49 20.90 -25.75
N GLY A 206 -37.51 21.81 -25.79
CA GLY A 206 -36.10 21.47 -25.75
C GLY A 206 -35.36 21.72 -24.43
N LYS A 207 -35.94 22.37 -23.41
CA LYS A 207 -35.14 22.76 -22.22
C LYS A 207 -35.78 22.58 -20.84
N GLN A 208 -37.04 22.16 -20.76
CA GLN A 208 -37.70 21.92 -19.45
C GLN A 208 -37.70 20.45 -19.03
N PHE A 209 -37.12 19.56 -19.85
CA PHE A 209 -37.25 18.11 -19.70
C PHE A 209 -36.10 17.42 -19.00
N ALA A 210 -34.93 18.06 -18.88
CA ALA A 210 -33.83 17.54 -18.12
C ALA A 210 -33.76 18.31 -16.81
N ASN A 211 -34.25 17.72 -15.71
CA ASN A 211 -33.91 18.21 -14.37
C ASN A 211 -32.42 17.94 -14.14
N ASN A 212 -31.56 18.79 -14.71
CA ASN A 212 -30.11 18.71 -14.64
C ASN A 212 -29.51 17.35 -15.08
N GLY A 213 -30.25 16.55 -15.86
CA GLY A 213 -29.81 15.22 -16.26
C GLY A 213 -29.96 14.18 -15.14
N ASP A 214 -30.98 14.27 -14.29
CA ASP A 214 -31.33 13.17 -13.38
C ASP A 214 -32.49 12.36 -13.95
N ILE A 215 -32.17 11.19 -14.52
CA ILE A 215 -33.14 10.25 -15.11
C ILE A 215 -34.27 9.85 -14.14
N LEU A 216 -34.00 9.75 -12.83
CA LEU A 216 -35.03 9.39 -11.84
C LEU A 216 -36.01 10.53 -11.63
N ALA A 217 -35.51 11.77 -11.53
CA ALA A 217 -36.34 12.95 -11.43
C ALA A 217 -37.19 13.13 -12.70
N ASP A 218 -36.61 12.88 -13.87
CA ASP A 218 -37.31 12.96 -15.15
C ASP A 218 -38.38 11.87 -15.29
N ALA A 219 -38.08 10.62 -14.88
CA ALA A 219 -39.05 9.52 -14.87
C ALA A 219 -40.25 9.80 -13.95
N LEU A 220 -39.99 10.29 -12.73
CA LEU A 220 -41.03 10.66 -11.78
C LEU A 220 -41.91 11.80 -12.33
N MET A 221 -41.28 12.81 -12.91
CA MET A 221 -41.97 13.96 -13.49
C MET A 221 -42.85 13.55 -14.67
N VAL A 222 -42.36 12.69 -15.56
CA VAL A 222 -43.11 12.17 -16.72
C VAL A 222 -44.30 11.31 -16.28
N THR A 223 -44.12 10.44 -15.29
CA THR A 223 -45.18 9.54 -14.82
C THR A 223 -46.28 10.26 -14.05
N GLU A 224 -45.95 11.27 -13.24
CA GLU A 224 -46.93 12.02 -12.44
C GLU A 224 -47.73 13.05 -13.26
N ARG A 225 -47.08 13.72 -14.23
CA ARG A 225 -47.66 14.90 -14.87
C ARG A 225 -48.27 14.64 -16.24
N PHE A 226 -47.83 13.59 -16.94
CA PHE A 226 -48.18 13.36 -18.33
C PHE A 226 -48.89 12.02 -18.54
N LYS A 227 -49.90 12.03 -19.41
CA LYS A 227 -50.64 10.82 -19.80
C LYS A 227 -49.82 9.96 -20.77
N PRO A 228 -50.12 8.66 -20.89
CA PRO A 228 -49.41 7.77 -21.83
C PRO A 228 -49.39 8.24 -23.28
N GLU A 229 -50.39 9.02 -23.71
CA GLU A 229 -50.49 9.55 -25.07
C GLU A 229 -49.73 10.87 -25.29
N ASP A 230 -49.24 11.49 -24.22
CA ASP A 230 -48.51 12.75 -24.29
C ASP A 230 -47.10 12.53 -24.87
N LEU A 231 -46.61 13.53 -25.62
CA LEU A 231 -45.36 13.42 -26.38
C LEU A 231 -44.16 13.15 -25.47
N GLU A 232 -44.18 13.73 -24.28
CA GLU A 232 -43.17 13.60 -23.22
C GLU A 232 -42.97 12.14 -22.81
N ARG A 233 -44.06 11.41 -22.64
CA ARG A 233 -44.05 9.99 -22.27
C ARG A 233 -43.62 9.11 -23.45
N ILE A 234 -43.89 9.54 -24.69
CA ILE A 234 -43.44 8.87 -25.91
C ILE A 234 -41.94 9.11 -26.16
N LEU A 235 -41.39 10.26 -25.77
CA LEU A 235 -39.98 10.62 -25.98
C LEU A 235 -39.06 10.07 -24.89
N PHE A 236 -39.54 9.87 -23.66
CA PHE A 236 -38.70 9.38 -22.55
C PHE A 236 -37.93 8.08 -22.88
N PRO A 237 -38.55 7.02 -23.44
CA PRO A 237 -37.82 5.81 -23.81
C PRO A 237 -36.83 6.02 -24.96
N LYS A 238 -37.05 7.02 -25.83
CA LYS A 238 -36.11 7.34 -26.91
C LYS A 238 -34.85 8.02 -26.40
N LEU A 239 -34.98 8.82 -25.34
CA LEU A 239 -33.85 9.51 -24.71
C LEU A 239 -33.02 8.55 -23.87
N HIS A 240 -33.65 7.79 -22.99
CA HIS A 240 -32.95 6.99 -21.99
C HIS A 240 -32.87 5.48 -22.31
N GLY A 241 -33.57 4.99 -23.34
CA GLY A 241 -33.64 3.57 -23.69
C GLY A 241 -34.50 2.71 -22.75
N LEU A 242 -35.03 3.29 -21.68
CA LEU A 242 -35.92 2.66 -20.70
C LEU A 242 -37.25 3.41 -20.61
N ASP A 243 -38.34 2.70 -20.34
CA ASP A 243 -39.59 3.35 -19.95
C ASP A 243 -39.51 3.90 -18.52
N ALA A 244 -40.29 4.94 -18.25
CA ALA A 244 -40.21 5.67 -16.99
C ALA A 244 -40.62 4.78 -15.79
N GLU A 245 -41.55 3.87 -16.01
CA GLU A 245 -41.99 2.89 -15.01
C GLU A 245 -40.89 1.89 -14.64
N THR A 246 -40.11 1.43 -15.63
CA THR A 246 -38.97 0.53 -15.41
C THR A 246 -37.88 1.26 -14.64
N VAL A 247 -37.57 2.52 -15.01
CA VAL A 247 -36.60 3.34 -14.27
C VAL A 247 -36.98 3.46 -12.79
N LEU A 248 -38.25 3.76 -12.49
CA LEU A 248 -38.74 3.88 -11.11
C LEU A 248 -38.82 2.54 -10.36
N ALA A 249 -38.86 1.40 -11.08
CA ALA A 249 -38.87 0.08 -10.48
C ALA A 249 -37.46 -0.47 -10.17
N LEU A 250 -36.41 0.13 -10.73
CA LEU A 250 -35.03 -0.29 -10.53
C LEU A 250 -34.49 0.16 -9.16
N PRO A 251 -33.61 -0.65 -8.52
CA PRO A 251 -33.01 -0.30 -7.23
C PRO A 251 -31.96 0.81 -7.39
N CYS A 252 -32.28 2.03 -6.94
CA CYS A 252 -31.40 3.20 -7.09
C CYS A 252 -30.03 3.03 -6.43
N ASP A 253 -29.92 2.23 -5.36
CA ASP A 253 -28.68 1.95 -4.65
C ASP A 253 -27.69 1.09 -5.44
N LYS A 254 -28.15 0.43 -6.51
CA LYS A 254 -27.33 -0.49 -7.32
C LYS A 254 -27.07 -0.03 -8.75
N CYS A 255 -27.70 1.05 -9.17
CA CYS A 255 -27.70 1.51 -10.57
C CYS A 255 -27.25 2.98 -10.70
N SER A 256 -26.50 3.51 -9.73
CA SER A 256 -26.16 4.94 -9.70
C SER A 256 -25.32 5.36 -10.91
N MET A 257 -24.24 4.65 -11.23
CA MET A 257 -23.38 4.98 -12.37
C MET A 257 -24.10 4.73 -13.69
N SER A 258 -24.93 3.70 -13.73
CA SER A 258 -25.75 3.36 -14.90
C SER A 258 -26.75 4.46 -15.21
N PHE A 259 -27.39 5.04 -14.19
CA PHE A 259 -28.29 6.17 -14.35
C PHE A 259 -27.55 7.44 -14.78
N GLU A 260 -26.36 7.68 -14.25
CA GLU A 260 -25.51 8.80 -14.65
C GLU A 260 -25.07 8.68 -16.12
N ALA A 261 -24.58 7.52 -16.53
CA ALA A 261 -24.18 7.25 -17.91
C ALA A 261 -25.36 7.42 -18.91
N LEU A 262 -26.55 6.87 -18.58
CA LEU A 262 -27.75 7.06 -19.42
C LEU A 262 -28.19 8.53 -19.47
N SER A 263 -27.99 9.28 -18.38
CA SER A 263 -28.33 10.70 -18.33
C SER A 263 -27.35 11.58 -19.10
N ALA A 264 -26.07 11.23 -19.10
CA ALA A 264 -25.04 11.86 -19.93
C ALA A 264 -25.35 11.67 -21.43
N MET A 265 -25.70 10.45 -21.85
CA MET A 265 -26.11 10.16 -23.23
C MET A 265 -27.41 10.89 -23.61
N ALA A 266 -28.40 10.94 -22.72
CA ALA A 266 -29.62 11.71 -22.97
C ALA A 266 -29.34 13.22 -23.08
N SER A 267 -28.41 13.74 -22.29
CA SER A 267 -27.97 15.14 -22.37
C SER A 267 -27.29 15.42 -23.71
N TYR A 268 -26.44 14.51 -24.20
CA TYR A 268 -25.84 14.60 -25.54
C TYR A 268 -26.91 14.63 -26.64
N LEU A 269 -27.91 13.74 -26.57
CA LEU A 269 -29.04 13.72 -27.50
C LEU A 269 -29.80 15.06 -27.50
N LEU A 270 -30.09 15.61 -26.32
CA LEU A 270 -30.79 16.89 -26.19
C LEU A 270 -29.98 18.06 -26.73
N GLN A 271 -28.67 18.08 -26.53
CA GLN A 271 -27.77 19.10 -27.09
C GLN A 271 -27.71 19.03 -28.62
N ASN A 272 -27.85 17.83 -29.19
CA ASN A 272 -27.78 17.58 -30.63
C ASN A 272 -29.15 17.53 -31.33
N ASP A 273 -30.16 18.24 -30.83
CA ASP A 273 -31.53 18.28 -31.39
C ASP A 273 -32.19 16.89 -31.54
N CYS A 274 -31.88 15.96 -30.63
CA CYS A 274 -32.30 14.56 -30.68
C CYS A 274 -31.87 13.82 -31.97
N LYS A 275 -30.76 14.23 -32.59
CA LYS A 275 -30.08 13.44 -33.62
C LYS A 275 -29.50 12.17 -33.01
N GLU A 276 -29.33 11.13 -33.82
CA GLU A 276 -28.83 9.81 -33.39
C GLU A 276 -27.49 9.92 -32.64
N LEU A 277 -27.28 9.09 -31.62
CA LEU A 277 -25.99 8.94 -30.94
C LEU A 277 -24.95 8.38 -31.91
N PRO A 278 -23.65 8.65 -31.70
CA PRO A 278 -22.57 7.89 -32.33
C PRO A 278 -22.81 6.38 -32.20
N GLU A 279 -22.49 5.60 -33.24
CA GLU A 279 -22.85 4.17 -33.33
C GLU A 279 -22.29 3.34 -32.17
N ASP A 280 -21.11 3.69 -31.69
CA ASP A 280 -20.45 3.15 -30.51
C ASP A 280 -21.21 3.50 -29.21
N GLN A 281 -21.61 4.75 -29.01
CA GLN A 281 -22.40 5.16 -27.85
C GLN A 281 -23.81 4.55 -27.85
N GLU A 282 -24.44 4.42 -29.03
CA GLU A 282 -25.74 3.78 -29.18
C GLU A 282 -25.67 2.29 -28.79
N ARG A 283 -24.65 1.56 -29.27
CA ARG A 283 -24.42 0.16 -28.88
C ARG A 283 -24.17 0.02 -27.38
N SER A 284 -23.40 0.93 -26.81
CA SER A 284 -23.14 0.96 -25.37
C SER A 284 -24.42 1.21 -24.56
N ARG A 285 -25.27 2.15 -25.02
CA ARG A 285 -26.59 2.42 -24.45
C ARG A 285 -27.48 1.17 -24.49
N GLU A 286 -27.59 0.52 -25.65
CA GLU A 286 -28.40 -0.69 -25.82
C GLU A 286 -27.91 -1.84 -24.92
N GLY A 287 -26.59 -2.03 -24.83
CA GLY A 287 -25.98 -3.03 -23.95
C GLY A 287 -26.31 -2.77 -22.47
N LEU A 288 -26.16 -1.52 -22.03
CA LEU A 288 -26.45 -1.11 -20.66
C LEU A 288 -27.94 -1.31 -20.32
N VAL A 289 -28.83 -0.89 -21.22
CA VAL A 289 -30.29 -1.07 -21.09
C VAL A 289 -30.66 -2.56 -21.01
N ALA A 290 -30.00 -3.42 -21.78
CA ALA A 290 -30.23 -4.86 -21.75
C ALA A 290 -29.83 -5.47 -20.39
N LEU A 291 -28.65 -5.12 -19.87
CA LEU A 291 -28.18 -5.58 -18.56
C LEU A 291 -29.11 -5.15 -17.42
N LEU A 292 -29.60 -3.89 -17.45
CA LEU A 292 -30.56 -3.38 -16.46
C LEU A 292 -31.89 -4.14 -16.51
N LYS A 293 -32.41 -4.42 -17.71
CA LYS A 293 -33.64 -5.23 -17.88
C LYS A 293 -33.48 -6.67 -17.43
N GLU A 294 -32.28 -7.24 -17.56
CA GLU A 294 -31.94 -8.58 -17.07
C GLU A 294 -31.69 -8.64 -15.55
N GLY A 295 -31.58 -7.49 -14.87
CA GLY A 295 -31.28 -7.40 -13.44
C GLY A 295 -29.80 -7.62 -13.10
N LYS A 296 -28.89 -7.48 -14.08
CA LYS A 296 -27.44 -7.66 -13.91
C LYS A 296 -26.75 -6.35 -13.54
N TYR A 297 -27.11 -5.80 -12.37
CA TYR A 297 -26.70 -4.45 -11.97
C TYR A 297 -25.18 -4.28 -11.82
N GLU A 298 -24.47 -5.27 -11.28
CA GLU A 298 -22.99 -5.17 -11.13
C GLU A 298 -22.25 -5.10 -12.47
N GLU A 299 -22.76 -5.79 -13.50
CA GLU A 299 -22.18 -5.73 -14.85
C GLU A 299 -22.50 -4.38 -15.51
N ALA A 300 -23.71 -3.87 -15.31
CA ALA A 300 -24.14 -2.56 -15.79
C ALA A 300 -23.29 -1.43 -15.18
N GLU A 301 -23.03 -1.46 -13.87
CA GLU A 301 -22.21 -0.43 -13.20
C GLU A 301 -20.77 -0.41 -13.73
N LYS A 302 -20.15 -1.59 -13.91
CA LYS A 302 -18.79 -1.69 -14.49
C LYS A 302 -18.73 -1.16 -15.92
N GLN A 303 -19.75 -1.48 -16.73
CA GLN A 303 -19.82 -0.94 -18.09
C GLN A 303 -19.98 0.60 -18.06
N SER A 304 -20.75 1.12 -17.11
CA SER A 304 -20.99 2.56 -16.96
C SER A 304 -19.76 3.33 -16.49
N GLU A 305 -18.97 2.75 -15.58
CA GLU A 305 -17.69 3.30 -15.12
C GLU A 305 -16.70 3.48 -16.28
N ILE A 306 -16.61 2.49 -17.18
CA ILE A 306 -15.77 2.57 -18.38
C ILE A 306 -16.25 3.71 -19.30
N LEU A 307 -17.56 3.80 -19.56
CA LEU A 307 -18.12 4.82 -20.45
C LEU A 307 -17.92 6.24 -19.94
N LEU A 308 -18.11 6.46 -18.64
CA LEU A 308 -17.91 7.78 -18.03
C LEU A 308 -16.42 8.16 -18.03
N SER A 309 -15.53 7.20 -17.75
CA SER A 309 -14.08 7.42 -17.81
C SER A 309 -13.59 7.79 -19.23
N GLU A 310 -14.18 7.18 -20.26
CA GLU A 310 -13.87 7.52 -21.66
C GLU A 310 -14.31 8.94 -22.01
N GLN A 311 -15.48 9.39 -21.54
CA GLN A 311 -15.98 10.75 -21.79
C GLN A 311 -15.12 11.82 -21.11
N GLU A 312 -14.68 11.60 -19.87
CA GLU A 312 -13.79 12.52 -19.16
C GLU A 312 -12.43 12.69 -19.86
N SER A 313 -11.97 11.64 -20.56
CA SER A 313 -10.70 11.69 -21.30
C SER A 313 -10.79 12.50 -22.61
N GLU A 314 -11.96 12.59 -23.24
CA GLU A 314 -12.16 13.36 -24.47
C GLU A 314 -12.36 14.85 -24.22
N GLU A 315 -13.04 15.24 -23.13
CA GLU A 315 -13.26 16.66 -22.79
C GLU A 315 -11.97 17.41 -22.41
N HIS A 316 -10.88 16.69 -22.13
CA HIS A 316 -9.59 17.27 -21.77
C HIS A 316 -8.67 17.59 -22.96
N LEU A 317 -9.11 17.42 -24.21
CA LEU A 317 -8.26 17.57 -25.40
C LEU A 317 -8.34 18.92 -26.15
N ASP A 318 -9.02 19.95 -25.60
CA ASP A 318 -8.99 21.31 -26.18
C ASP A 318 -8.15 22.32 -25.37
N GLU A 319 -7.13 21.84 -24.65
CA GLU A 319 -5.99 22.65 -24.21
C GLU A 319 -4.89 22.69 -25.28
N ASN A 320 -5.17 23.39 -26.38
CA ASN A 320 -4.15 23.81 -27.37
C ASN A 320 -3.18 24.87 -26.78
N SER A 321 -2.56 24.60 -25.63
CA SER A 321 -1.50 25.41 -25.03
C SER A 321 -0.60 24.62 -24.04
N LEU A 322 -0.33 23.34 -24.29
CA LEU A 322 0.81 22.68 -23.68
C LEU A 322 1.67 21.97 -24.73
N PRO A 323 3.02 22.08 -24.62
CA PRO A 323 3.92 21.59 -25.63
C PRO A 323 3.84 20.07 -25.69
N THR A 324 3.62 19.57 -26.89
CA THR A 324 3.73 18.16 -27.23
C THR A 324 5.02 17.60 -26.63
N ILE A 325 4.88 16.77 -25.61
CA ILE A 325 6.00 15.99 -25.08
C ILE A 325 6.52 15.17 -26.27
N PRO A 326 7.80 15.29 -26.65
CA PRO A 326 8.33 14.56 -27.79
C PRO A 326 8.04 13.07 -27.58
N GLU A 327 7.48 12.36 -28.57
CA GLU A 327 7.16 10.91 -28.50
C GLU A 327 8.33 10.04 -27.98
N ASP A 328 9.56 10.57 -28.11
CA ASP A 328 10.79 9.97 -27.60
C ASP A 328 10.82 9.89 -26.05
N LEU A 329 10.22 10.84 -25.34
CA LEU A 329 10.14 10.86 -23.88
C LEU A 329 9.18 9.80 -23.34
N GLU A 330 8.05 9.56 -24.00
CA GLU A 330 7.10 8.51 -23.62
C GLU A 330 7.67 7.11 -23.89
N ARG A 331 8.27 6.89 -25.07
CA ARG A 331 8.91 5.61 -25.39
C ARG A 331 10.03 5.28 -24.40
N ARG A 332 10.82 6.28 -24.02
CA ARG A 332 11.91 6.07 -23.07
C ARG A 332 11.40 5.91 -21.63
N ARG A 333 10.32 6.57 -21.21
CA ARG A 333 9.62 6.31 -19.94
C ARG A 333 9.08 4.89 -19.86
N ALA A 334 8.41 4.43 -20.92
CA ALA A 334 7.92 3.05 -21.01
C ALA A 334 9.07 2.03 -20.92
N THR A 335 10.21 2.32 -21.56
CA THR A 335 11.41 1.47 -21.49
C THR A 335 11.97 1.41 -20.06
N LEU A 336 11.98 2.53 -19.33
CA LEU A 336 12.44 2.62 -17.96
C LEU A 336 11.56 1.78 -17.01
N VAL A 337 10.23 1.82 -17.20
CA VAL A 337 9.27 1.00 -16.44
C VAL A 337 9.52 -0.49 -16.68
N VAL A 338 9.76 -0.91 -17.93
CA VAL A 338 10.04 -2.33 -18.25
C VAL A 338 11.36 -2.79 -17.62
N LEU A 339 12.43 -1.98 -17.70
CA LEU A 339 13.72 -2.32 -17.09
C LEU A 339 13.64 -2.47 -15.56
N LEU A 340 12.82 -1.64 -14.90
CA LEU A 340 12.57 -1.75 -13.46
C LEU A 340 11.76 -3.02 -13.11
N GLN A 341 10.75 -3.36 -13.91
CA GLN A 341 9.98 -4.60 -13.72
C GLN A 341 10.81 -5.87 -13.95
N GLU A 342 11.79 -5.82 -14.85
CA GLU A 342 12.73 -6.92 -15.11
C GLU A 342 13.87 -7.01 -14.08
N GLY A 343 13.96 -6.09 -13.11
CA GLY A 343 15.05 -6.04 -12.13
C GLY A 343 16.41 -5.62 -12.70
N ARG A 344 16.43 -4.94 -13.85
CA ARG A 344 17.64 -4.49 -14.56
C ARG A 344 18.04 -3.07 -14.14
N PHE A 345 18.33 -2.92 -12.85
CA PHE A 345 18.53 -1.61 -12.21
C PHE A 345 19.71 -0.82 -12.78
N GLU A 346 20.85 -1.45 -13.08
CA GLU A 346 22.01 -0.75 -13.68
C GLU A 346 21.70 -0.15 -15.06
N GLU A 347 20.82 -0.79 -15.83
CA GLU A 347 20.44 -0.31 -17.16
C GLU A 347 19.41 0.82 -17.06
N ALA A 348 18.49 0.72 -16.10
CA ALA A 348 17.56 1.79 -15.78
C ALA A 348 18.31 3.04 -15.29
N GLU A 349 19.35 2.87 -14.45
CA GLU A 349 20.18 3.96 -13.94
C GLU A 349 20.96 4.65 -15.06
N ARG A 350 21.62 3.91 -15.95
CA ARG A 350 22.31 4.49 -17.12
C ARG A 350 21.35 5.24 -18.05
N LEU A 351 20.14 4.72 -18.24
CA LEU A 351 19.13 5.35 -19.08
C LEU A 351 18.61 6.65 -18.43
N SER A 352 18.43 6.65 -17.10
CA SER A 352 18.14 7.82 -16.27
C SER A 352 19.24 8.90 -16.34
N GLU A 353 20.50 8.53 -16.21
CA GLU A 353 21.63 9.48 -16.31
C GLU A 353 21.75 10.08 -17.71
N ALA A 354 21.44 9.30 -18.74
CA ALA A 354 21.38 9.78 -20.11
C ALA A 354 20.28 10.84 -20.32
N PHE A 355 19.15 10.74 -19.59
CA PHE A 355 18.12 11.79 -19.58
C PHE A 355 18.63 13.08 -18.94
N ALA A 356 19.29 12.98 -17.79
CA ALA A 356 19.81 14.15 -17.07
C ALA A 356 20.91 14.89 -17.84
N SER A 357 21.59 14.20 -18.76
CA SER A 357 22.73 14.73 -19.52
C SER A 357 22.34 15.39 -20.85
N GLN A 358 21.10 15.30 -21.32
CA GLN A 358 20.68 15.99 -22.55
C GLN A 358 20.32 17.45 -22.24
N PRO A 359 21.02 18.44 -22.84
CA PRO A 359 20.66 19.84 -22.67
C PRO A 359 19.29 20.06 -23.32
N MET A 360 18.30 20.43 -22.49
CA MET A 360 16.97 20.84 -22.95
C MET A 360 17.13 22.11 -23.80
N ALA A 361 17.22 21.92 -25.12
CA ALA A 361 17.12 23.02 -26.07
C ALA A 361 15.65 23.46 -26.10
N TYR A 362 15.30 24.42 -25.24
CA TYR A 362 14.06 25.17 -25.37
C TYR A 362 14.27 26.17 -26.53
N GLU A 363 13.73 25.85 -27.71
CA GLU A 363 13.56 26.81 -28.83
C GLU A 363 12.18 27.49 -28.77
#